data_AF-A0A937XAX7-F1
#
_entry.id   AF-A0A937XAX7-F1
#
_cell.length_a   1.000
_cell.length_b   1.000
_cell.length_c   1.000
_cell.angle_alpha   90.00
_cell.angle_beta   90.00
_cell.angle_gamma   90.00
#
_symmetry.space_group_name_H-M   'P 1'
#
loop_
_entity.id
_entity.type
_entity.pdbx_description
1 polymer ?
#
loop_
_entity_poly.entity_id
_entity_poly.type
_entity_poly.pdbx_seq_one_letter_code
_entity_poly.pdbx_strand_id
1 'polypeptide(L)'
;MAKKEAQPKGAAVTGKPQAKGAPKDKGAARDKGAAKAAPKGAAADTVVEQGPPPNLKTHYDSVVVARLRERFGYGNPHEVPRLKKVVLNMGVGDALTNVRLLETAAEDLGTIAGQKPATRRARKSIANFKLREGQPIGTMVTLRGARMYEFLDRLISVAIPRIRDFRGLPPKSFDGRGNYSFGIKEQIIFPEIKYDKVEK
;
A
#
# COMPACT_ATOMS: atom_id res chain seq x y z
N MET A 1 -31.64 -59.38 25.78
CA MET A 1 -30.60 -60.19 26.49
C MET A 1 -29.43 -60.41 25.53
N ALA A 2 -28.18 -60.54 26.04
CA ALA A 2 -26.94 -60.92 25.31
C ALA A 2 -26.54 -60.07 24.07
N LYS A 3 -25.38 -59.38 24.03
CA LYS A 3 -23.99 -59.88 23.74
C LYS A 3 -23.85 -60.46 22.32
N LYS A 4 -22.83 -60.14 21.50
CA LYS A 4 -21.44 -59.67 21.71
C LYS A 4 -21.03 -58.53 20.71
N GLU A 5 -20.23 -57.53 21.10
CA GLU A 5 -18.74 -57.37 20.90
C GLU A 5 -18.30 -57.46 19.41
N ALA A 6 -17.72 -56.47 18.71
CA ALA A 6 -16.78 -55.35 18.99
C ALA A 6 -15.27 -55.70 18.81
N GLN A 7 -14.54 -54.83 18.09
CA GLN A 7 -13.08 -54.93 17.82
C GLN A 7 -12.24 -54.53 19.05
N PRO A 8 -10.94 -54.91 19.15
CA PRO A 8 -9.87 -54.00 18.66
C PRO A 8 -8.56 -54.70 18.19
N LYS A 9 -7.53 -53.89 17.87
CA LYS A 9 -6.14 -54.29 17.57
C LYS A 9 -5.29 -54.43 18.85
N GLY A 10 -4.23 -55.25 18.89
CA GLY A 10 -3.25 -55.22 19.99
C GLY A 10 -2.00 -56.13 19.95
N ALA A 11 -0.82 -55.51 19.88
CA ALA A 11 0.47 -55.80 20.55
C ALA A 11 1.24 -57.17 20.51
N ALA A 12 2.54 -57.06 20.14
CA ALA A 12 3.74 -57.81 20.63
C ALA A 12 3.78 -59.36 20.48
N VAL A 13 4.88 -60.13 20.67
CA VAL A 13 6.21 -60.05 21.33
C VAL A 13 7.22 -60.83 20.41
N THR A 14 8.56 -60.71 20.33
CA THR A 14 9.68 -60.15 21.15
C THR A 14 10.46 -59.07 20.33
N GLY A 15 11.79 -58.78 20.35
CA GLY A 15 12.99 -59.19 21.11
C GLY A 15 14.31 -58.89 20.36
N LYS A 16 15.47 -59.43 20.77
CA LYS A 16 16.42 -58.93 21.82
C LYS A 16 17.86 -59.49 21.53
N PRO A 17 18.97 -59.06 22.18
CA PRO A 17 19.73 -57.82 21.87
C PRO A 17 21.26 -58.03 21.68
N GLN A 18 22.00 -56.95 21.36
CA GLN A 18 23.39 -56.76 21.84
C GLN A 18 23.67 -55.27 22.14
N ALA A 19 24.67 -54.96 22.98
CA ALA A 19 24.77 -53.65 23.64
C ALA A 19 26.15 -53.31 24.24
N LYS A 20 26.29 -52.03 24.64
CA LYS A 20 27.33 -51.37 25.48
C LYS A 20 28.60 -50.88 24.77
N GLY A 21 29.02 -49.66 25.14
CA GLY A 21 30.19 -48.96 24.60
C GLY A 21 30.34 -47.53 25.14
N ALA A 22 30.40 -47.35 26.46
CA ALA A 22 30.58 -46.08 27.18
C ALA A 22 31.05 -46.36 28.63
N PRO A 23 31.48 -45.37 29.45
CA PRO A 23 31.71 -43.94 29.19
C PRO A 23 33.13 -43.48 29.63
N LYS A 24 33.38 -42.16 29.67
CA LYS A 24 33.95 -41.53 30.88
C LYS A 24 33.60 -40.05 30.99
N ASP A 25 33.59 -39.57 32.23
CA ASP A 25 33.04 -38.29 32.68
C ASP A 25 34.10 -37.49 33.46
N LYS A 26 33.98 -36.15 33.43
CA LYS A 26 34.45 -35.18 34.43
C LYS A 26 34.12 -33.76 33.94
N GLY A 27 33.28 -33.03 34.68
CA GLY A 27 32.88 -31.65 34.37
C GLY A 27 33.47 -30.58 35.29
N ALA A 28 32.79 -29.43 35.30
CA ALA A 28 32.91 -28.31 36.23
C ALA A 28 34.20 -27.46 36.20
N ALA A 29 34.16 -26.40 35.39
CA ALA A 29 34.66 -25.07 35.79
C ALA A 29 33.70 -24.00 35.25
N ARG A 30 33.30 -23.04 36.10
CA ARG A 30 32.65 -21.79 35.67
C ARG A 30 33.71 -20.69 35.74
N ASP A 31 33.93 -19.98 34.65
CA ASP A 31 34.62 -18.69 34.69
C ASP A 31 33.76 -17.58 34.05
N LYS A 32 34.03 -16.32 34.44
CA LYS A 32 33.18 -15.15 34.15
C LYS A 32 33.82 -14.23 33.10
N GLY A 33 33.93 -14.71 31.86
CA GLY A 33 34.29 -13.87 30.72
C GLY A 33 33.27 -12.75 30.47
N ALA A 34 33.72 -11.49 30.48
CA ALA A 34 32.82 -10.33 30.43
C ALA A 34 32.07 -10.19 29.09
N ALA A 35 30.76 -9.93 29.17
CA ALA A 35 29.92 -9.62 28.02
C ALA A 35 30.25 -8.23 27.44
N LYS A 36 31.25 -8.16 26.55
CA LYS A 36 31.62 -6.93 25.84
C LYS A 36 30.54 -6.60 24.82
N ALA A 37 29.66 -5.66 25.16
CA ALA A 37 28.52 -5.27 24.33
C ALA A 37 28.98 -4.84 22.93
N ALA A 38 28.48 -5.49 21.89
CA ALA A 38 28.65 -5.04 20.52
C ALA A 38 27.95 -3.69 20.36
N PRO A 39 28.64 -2.62 19.91
CA PRO A 39 27.98 -1.35 19.66
C PRO A 39 26.96 -1.56 18.53
N LYS A 40 25.74 -1.07 18.72
CA LYS A 40 24.76 -0.99 17.63
C LYS A 40 25.31 -0.05 16.56
N GLY A 41 25.85 -0.62 15.47
CA GLY A 41 26.16 0.15 14.27
C GLY A 41 24.92 0.94 13.87
N ALA A 42 25.11 2.24 13.62
CA ALA A 42 24.00 3.13 13.30
C ALA A 42 23.21 2.58 12.10
N ALA A 43 21.88 2.66 12.16
CA ALA A 43 21.09 2.56 10.95
C ALA A 43 21.54 3.71 10.05
N ALA A 44 22.09 3.39 8.88
CA ALA A 44 22.49 4.41 7.93
C ALA A 44 21.21 5.08 7.42
N ASP A 45 20.92 6.28 7.90
CA ASP A 45 19.87 7.14 7.36
C ASP A 45 20.24 7.48 5.92
N THR A 46 19.73 6.68 4.99
CA THR A 46 19.73 7.01 3.57
C THR A 46 18.82 8.21 3.38
N VAL A 47 19.38 9.41 3.59
CA VAL A 47 18.81 10.68 3.17
C VAL A 47 18.64 10.64 1.66
N VAL A 48 17.48 10.15 1.24
CA VAL A 48 17.01 10.24 -0.15
C VAL A 48 17.03 11.72 -0.50
N GLU A 49 17.88 12.07 -1.45
CA GLU A 49 18.12 13.45 -1.88
C GLU A 49 16.79 14.11 -2.24
N GLN A 50 16.35 15.04 -1.36
CA GLN A 50 15.08 15.71 -1.56
C GLN A 50 15.32 16.86 -2.54
N GLY A 51 14.75 16.70 -3.74
CA GLY A 51 14.64 17.79 -4.71
C GLY A 51 13.91 19.01 -4.12
N PRO A 52 13.91 20.15 -4.84
CA PRO A 52 13.39 21.42 -4.33
C PRO A 52 11.99 21.27 -3.74
N PRO A 53 11.69 21.93 -2.60
CA PRO A 53 10.46 21.71 -1.86
C PRO A 53 9.24 22.01 -2.74
N PRO A 54 8.26 21.09 -2.87
CA PRO A 54 7.17 21.26 -3.83
C PRO A 54 6.41 22.57 -3.63
N ASN A 55 6.12 23.29 -4.72
CA ASN A 55 5.51 24.62 -4.70
C ASN A 55 4.25 24.68 -3.81
N LEU A 56 3.34 23.71 -3.95
CA LEU A 56 2.14 23.60 -3.11
C LEU A 56 2.42 23.39 -1.62
N LYS A 57 3.53 22.75 -1.25
CA LYS A 57 3.93 22.59 0.16
C LYS A 57 4.36 23.94 0.73
N THR A 58 5.24 24.66 0.03
CA THR A 58 5.71 26.00 0.44
C THR A 58 4.55 27.00 0.51
N HIS A 59 3.64 26.97 -0.45
CA HIS A 59 2.41 27.79 -0.44
C HIS A 59 1.45 27.39 0.70
N TYR A 60 1.33 26.10 1.02
CA TYR A 60 0.54 25.63 2.17
C TYR A 60 1.11 26.16 3.49
N ASP A 61 2.41 25.95 3.73
CA ASP A 61 3.09 26.30 4.98
C ASP A 61 3.11 27.82 5.22
N SER A 62 3.21 28.65 4.17
CA SER A 62 3.28 30.13 4.28
C SER A 62 1.93 30.84 4.19
N VAL A 63 1.07 30.51 3.21
CA VAL A 63 -0.17 31.26 2.94
C VAL A 63 -1.40 30.57 3.54
N VAL A 64 -1.53 29.26 3.35
CA VAL A 64 -2.75 28.53 3.72
C VAL A 64 -2.85 28.35 5.24
N VAL A 65 -1.76 27.98 5.91
CA VAL A 65 -1.72 27.83 7.37
C VAL A 65 -2.08 29.14 8.09
N ALA A 66 -1.56 30.28 7.62
CA ALA A 66 -1.87 31.59 8.18
C ALA A 66 -3.37 31.93 8.06
N ARG A 67 -3.92 31.88 6.85
CA ARG A 67 -5.34 32.18 6.58
C ARG A 67 -6.30 31.20 7.27
N LEU A 68 -5.91 29.93 7.47
CA LEU A 68 -6.73 28.97 8.21
C LEU A 68 -6.76 29.28 9.72
N ARG A 69 -5.64 29.70 10.32
CA ARG A 69 -5.62 30.12 11.73
C ARG A 69 -6.45 31.39 11.95
N GLU A 70 -6.27 32.39 11.09
CA GLU A 70 -7.04 33.64 11.12
C GLU A 70 -8.56 33.39 11.00
N ARG A 71 -8.98 32.55 10.03
CA ARG A 71 -10.40 32.31 9.76
C ARG A 71 -11.11 31.42 10.79
N PHE A 72 -10.40 30.49 11.43
CA PHE A 72 -11.01 29.48 12.31
C PHE A 72 -10.56 29.53 13.76
N GLY A 73 -9.64 30.42 14.13
CA GLY A 73 -9.23 30.64 15.53
C GLY A 73 -8.48 29.48 16.19
N TYR A 74 -7.80 28.62 15.41
CA TYR A 74 -7.07 27.46 15.93
C TYR A 74 -6.00 27.88 16.96
N GLY A 75 -6.15 27.41 18.19
CA GLY A 75 -5.23 27.71 19.29
C GLY A 75 -3.92 26.93 19.19
N ASN A 76 -3.95 25.73 18.60
CA ASN A 76 -2.75 24.91 18.42
C ASN A 76 -2.28 24.94 16.95
N PRO A 77 -0.98 25.23 16.70
CA PRO A 77 -0.36 25.08 15.38
C PRO A 77 -0.64 23.76 14.65
N HIS A 78 -0.91 22.67 15.37
CA HIS A 78 -1.16 21.33 14.84
C HIS A 78 -2.65 20.96 14.63
N GLU A 79 -3.60 21.82 15.03
CA GLU A 79 -5.03 21.65 14.72
C GLU A 79 -5.34 21.95 13.24
N VAL A 80 -4.49 22.74 12.58
CA VAL A 80 -4.67 23.18 11.19
C VAL A 80 -4.78 21.96 10.25
N PRO A 81 -5.86 21.82 9.47
CA PRO A 81 -6.04 20.69 8.56
C PRO A 81 -4.90 20.53 7.55
N ARG A 82 -4.37 19.31 7.43
CA ARG A 82 -3.23 18.97 6.56
C ARG A 82 -3.50 17.74 5.70
N LEU A 83 -2.96 17.74 4.47
CA LEU A 83 -3.06 16.59 3.56
C LEU A 83 -2.18 15.43 4.08
N LYS A 84 -2.81 14.27 4.36
CA LYS A 84 -2.13 13.09 4.94
C LYS A 84 -1.71 12.05 3.91
N LYS A 85 -2.47 11.92 2.82
CA LYS A 85 -2.22 11.02 1.69
C LYS A 85 -3.11 11.44 0.51
N VAL A 86 -2.70 11.09 -0.70
CA VAL A 86 -3.60 10.97 -1.87
C VAL A 86 -3.59 9.51 -2.30
N VAL A 87 -4.75 8.96 -2.64
CA VAL A 87 -4.90 7.57 -3.12
C VAL A 87 -5.45 7.62 -4.52
N LEU A 88 -4.73 7.06 -5.50
CA LEU A 88 -5.23 6.87 -6.85
C LEU A 88 -5.58 5.40 -7.02
N ASN A 89 -6.75 5.11 -7.58
CA ASN A 89 -7.28 3.77 -7.71
C ASN A 89 -7.99 3.64 -9.06
N MET A 90 -7.53 2.71 -9.89
CA MET A 90 -8.16 2.37 -11.16
C MET A 90 -8.71 0.95 -11.07
N GLY A 91 -10.00 0.78 -11.32
CA GLY A 91 -10.64 -0.52 -11.53
C GLY A 91 -10.72 -0.79 -13.03
N VAL A 92 -10.28 -1.96 -13.47
CA VAL A 92 -10.28 -2.38 -14.88
C VAL A 92 -11.20 -3.59 -14.96
N GLY A 93 -12.45 -3.37 -15.38
CA GLY A 93 -13.49 -4.42 -15.37
C GLY A 93 -13.09 -5.65 -16.17
N ASP A 94 -12.47 -5.41 -17.33
CA ASP A 94 -12.06 -6.42 -18.31
C ASP A 94 -10.70 -7.07 -17.99
N ALA A 95 -10.09 -6.75 -16.85
CA ALA A 95 -8.89 -7.44 -16.35
C ALA A 95 -9.10 -8.94 -16.11
N LEU A 96 -10.37 -9.39 -16.01
CA LEU A 96 -10.74 -10.80 -15.89
C LEU A 96 -10.64 -11.57 -17.22
N THR A 97 -10.71 -10.89 -18.37
CA THR A 97 -10.60 -11.49 -19.71
C THR A 97 -9.24 -11.20 -20.35
N ASN A 98 -8.68 -10.01 -20.13
CA ASN A 98 -7.35 -9.64 -20.64
C ASN A 98 -6.45 -9.07 -19.52
N VAL A 99 -5.48 -9.86 -19.09
CA VAL A 99 -4.50 -9.48 -18.06
C VAL A 99 -3.62 -8.31 -18.52
N ARG A 100 -3.35 -8.17 -19.83
CA ARG A 100 -2.50 -7.10 -20.38
C ARG A 100 -3.06 -5.71 -20.12
N LEU A 101 -4.39 -5.54 -20.18
CA LEU A 101 -5.04 -4.25 -19.87
C LEU A 101 -4.75 -3.81 -18.42
N LEU A 102 -4.61 -4.75 -17.49
CA LEU A 102 -4.25 -4.46 -16.10
C LEU A 102 -2.76 -4.14 -15.94
N GLU A 103 -1.90 -4.68 -16.80
CA GLU A 103 -0.48 -4.35 -16.86
C GLU A 103 -0.27 -2.95 -17.44
N THR A 104 -0.88 -2.63 -18.59
CA THR A 104 -0.90 -1.27 -19.18
C THR A 104 -1.46 -0.24 -18.20
N ALA A 105 -2.60 -0.52 -17.55
CA ALA A 105 -3.17 0.34 -16.52
C ALA A 105 -2.26 0.54 -15.29
N ALA A 106 -1.36 -0.42 -15.00
CA ALA A 106 -0.37 -0.29 -13.93
C ALA A 106 0.87 0.50 -14.38
N GLU A 107 1.24 0.44 -15.66
CA GLU A 107 2.28 1.29 -16.25
C GLU A 107 1.83 2.75 -16.38
N ASP A 108 0.62 3.01 -16.88
CA ASP A 108 0.02 4.34 -16.97
C ASP A 108 -0.06 5.00 -15.58
N LEU A 109 -0.67 4.31 -14.60
CA LEU A 109 -0.83 4.84 -13.25
C LEU A 109 0.52 4.94 -12.52
N GLY A 110 1.48 4.07 -12.84
CA GLY A 110 2.86 4.16 -12.36
C GLY A 110 3.60 5.38 -12.90
N THR A 111 3.40 5.70 -14.18
CA THR A 111 3.95 6.86 -14.88
C THR A 111 3.39 8.17 -14.29
N ILE A 112 2.07 8.27 -14.16
CA ILE A 112 1.39 9.42 -13.53
C ILE A 112 1.87 9.63 -12.09
N ALA A 113 1.98 8.55 -11.31
CA ALA A 113 2.29 8.62 -9.88
C ALA A 113 3.80 8.69 -9.54
N GLY A 114 4.69 8.46 -10.51
CA GLY A 114 6.13 8.28 -10.26
C GLY A 114 6.46 7.10 -9.33
N GLN A 115 5.54 6.15 -9.17
CA GLN A 115 5.59 5.09 -8.16
C GLN A 115 4.86 3.85 -8.65
N LYS A 116 5.53 2.69 -8.66
CA LYS A 116 4.93 1.40 -9.02
C LYS A 116 3.67 1.12 -8.17
N PRO A 117 2.50 0.94 -8.80
CA PRO A 117 1.26 0.69 -8.06
C PRO A 117 1.16 -0.77 -7.57
N ALA A 118 0.23 -0.99 -6.64
CA ALA A 118 -0.08 -2.31 -6.12
C ALA A 118 -1.36 -2.86 -6.78
N THR A 119 -1.24 -4.01 -7.44
CA THR A 119 -2.38 -4.76 -7.98
C THR A 119 -3.36 -5.15 -6.87
N ARG A 120 -4.64 -4.88 -7.06
CA ARG A 120 -5.73 -5.25 -6.15
C ARG A 120 -6.42 -6.52 -6.63
N ARG A 121 -6.43 -7.52 -5.74
CA ARG A 121 -7.11 -8.81 -5.93
C ARG A 121 -8.49 -8.80 -5.25
N ALA A 122 -9.39 -9.61 -5.79
CA ALA A 122 -10.72 -9.86 -5.26
C ALA A 122 -10.68 -10.41 -3.82
N ARG A 123 -11.53 -9.85 -2.95
CA ARG A 123 -11.74 -10.30 -1.56
C ARG A 123 -12.96 -11.20 -1.35
N LYS A 124 -13.80 -11.33 -2.38
CA LYS A 124 -15.04 -12.13 -2.39
C LYS A 124 -15.31 -12.55 -3.84
N SER A 125 -15.79 -13.77 -4.02
CA SER A 125 -16.38 -14.22 -5.29
C SER A 125 -17.78 -13.62 -5.47
N ILE A 126 -18.12 -13.12 -6.66
CA ILE A 126 -19.44 -12.56 -6.99
C ILE A 126 -19.82 -12.99 -8.41
N ALA A 127 -20.85 -13.85 -8.52
CA ALA A 127 -21.26 -14.47 -9.79
C ALA A 127 -21.65 -13.45 -10.87
N ASN A 128 -22.37 -12.37 -10.49
CA ASN A 128 -22.85 -11.34 -11.43
C ASN A 128 -21.70 -10.62 -12.16
N PHE A 129 -20.54 -10.48 -11.52
CA PHE A 129 -19.33 -9.90 -12.11
C PHE A 129 -18.36 -10.97 -12.66
N LYS A 130 -18.80 -12.24 -12.75
CA LYS A 130 -18.00 -13.42 -13.12
C LYS A 130 -16.72 -13.59 -12.28
N LEU A 131 -16.71 -12.98 -11.09
CA LEU A 131 -15.51 -12.74 -10.28
C LEU A 131 -15.30 -13.86 -9.26
N ARG A 132 -14.06 -14.36 -9.17
CA ARG A 132 -13.59 -15.29 -8.14
C ARG A 132 -12.59 -14.60 -7.22
N GLU A 133 -12.57 -15.01 -5.95
CA GLU A 133 -11.59 -14.53 -4.97
C GLU A 133 -10.14 -14.73 -5.45
N GLY A 134 -9.25 -13.80 -5.11
CA GLY A 134 -7.85 -13.82 -5.53
C GLY A 134 -7.57 -13.33 -6.97
N GLN A 135 -8.56 -13.21 -7.86
CA GLN A 135 -8.34 -12.64 -9.21
C GLN A 135 -8.00 -11.15 -9.15
N PRO A 136 -7.09 -10.64 -10.01
CA PRO A 136 -6.79 -9.21 -10.09
C PRO A 136 -7.92 -8.43 -10.78
N ILE A 137 -8.24 -7.22 -10.30
CA ILE A 137 -9.33 -6.37 -10.82
C ILE A 137 -8.86 -4.94 -11.11
N GLY A 138 -7.73 -4.51 -10.55
CA GLY A 138 -7.29 -3.12 -10.71
C GLY A 138 -5.97 -2.81 -10.02
N THR A 139 -5.62 -1.54 -10.00
CA THR A 139 -4.33 -1.00 -9.57
C THR A 139 -4.56 0.20 -8.65
N MET A 140 -3.76 0.29 -7.58
CA MET A 140 -3.84 1.38 -6.60
C MET A 140 -2.45 1.83 -6.16
N VAL A 141 -2.25 3.15 -6.08
CA VAL A 141 -1.08 3.77 -5.45
C VAL A 141 -1.51 4.63 -4.25
N THR A 142 -0.60 4.94 -3.34
CA THR A 142 -0.87 5.87 -2.24
C THR A 142 0.33 6.79 -2.05
N LEU A 143 0.17 8.03 -2.50
CA LEU A 143 1.16 9.08 -2.43
C LEU A 143 1.12 9.75 -1.04
N ARG A 144 2.31 10.08 -0.52
CA ARG A 144 2.56 10.79 0.73
C ARG A 144 3.81 11.65 0.57
N GLY A 145 4.05 12.61 1.47
CA GLY A 145 5.24 13.47 1.42
C GLY A 145 5.29 14.33 0.15
N ALA A 146 6.50 14.60 -0.36
CA ALA A 146 6.72 15.49 -1.51
C ALA A 146 5.90 15.11 -2.76
N ARG A 147 5.99 13.83 -3.18
CA ARG A 147 5.26 13.25 -4.34
C ARG A 147 3.75 13.48 -4.32
N MET A 148 3.14 13.60 -3.14
CA MET A 148 1.72 13.90 -2.99
C MET A 148 1.39 15.35 -3.36
N TYR A 149 2.26 16.29 -2.98
CA TYR A 149 2.12 17.72 -3.33
C TYR A 149 2.46 17.95 -4.80
N GLU A 150 3.52 17.31 -5.33
CA GLU A 150 3.87 17.36 -6.76
C GLU A 150 2.75 16.83 -7.66
N PHE A 151 2.15 15.69 -7.31
CA PHE A 151 1.00 15.15 -8.03
C PHE A 151 -0.21 16.09 -7.95
N LEU A 152 -0.49 16.68 -6.77
CA LEU A 152 -1.61 17.61 -6.60
C LEU A 152 -1.42 18.91 -7.39
N ASP A 153 -0.19 19.43 -7.48
CA ASP A 153 0.13 20.62 -8.28
C ASP A 153 -0.11 20.31 -9.76
N ARG A 154 0.46 19.20 -10.26
CA ARG A 154 0.24 18.74 -11.64
C ARG A 154 -1.24 18.49 -11.97
N LEU A 155 -1.99 17.93 -11.01
CA LEU A 155 -3.43 17.68 -11.14
C LEU A 155 -4.23 18.98 -11.30
N ILE A 156 -3.95 19.99 -10.47
CA ILE A 156 -4.67 21.28 -10.48
C ILE A 156 -4.21 22.13 -11.66
N SER A 157 -2.89 22.29 -11.83
CA SER A 157 -2.27 23.24 -12.75
C SER A 157 -2.25 22.76 -14.21
N VAL A 158 -2.27 21.43 -14.46
CA VAL A 158 -2.09 20.87 -15.81
C VAL A 158 -3.20 19.89 -16.21
N ALA A 159 -3.56 18.92 -15.36
CA ALA A 159 -4.48 17.86 -15.77
C ALA A 159 -5.96 18.30 -15.77
N ILE A 160 -6.42 19.03 -14.74
CA ILE A 160 -7.81 19.50 -14.65
C ILE A 160 -8.20 20.43 -15.82
N PRO A 161 -7.38 21.41 -16.24
CA PRO A 161 -7.68 22.24 -17.42
C PRO A 161 -7.78 21.46 -18.75
N ARG A 162 -7.24 20.24 -18.82
CA ARG A 162 -7.31 19.35 -20.00
C ARG A 162 -8.55 18.43 -19.98
N ILE A 163 -9.40 18.49 -18.96
CA ILE A 163 -10.69 17.79 -18.93
C ILE A 163 -11.67 18.46 -19.90
N ARG A 164 -12.12 17.73 -20.92
CA ARG A 164 -13.21 18.15 -21.81
C ARG A 164 -14.48 18.47 -21.01
N ASP A 165 -15.12 19.60 -21.35
CA ASP A 165 -16.34 20.11 -20.71
C ASP A 165 -16.23 20.32 -19.19
N PHE A 166 -15.06 20.73 -18.68
CA PHE A 166 -14.84 20.97 -17.25
C PHE A 166 -15.66 22.16 -16.73
N ARG A 167 -16.68 21.87 -15.91
CA ARG A 167 -17.56 22.87 -15.25
C ARG A 167 -17.21 23.10 -13.78
N GLY A 168 -15.96 22.85 -13.37
CA GLY A 168 -15.54 22.87 -11.97
C GLY A 168 -15.67 21.51 -11.27
N LEU A 169 -15.04 21.37 -10.11
CA LEU A 169 -15.14 20.18 -9.25
C LEU A 169 -16.40 20.25 -8.35
N PRO A 170 -17.12 19.14 -8.15
CA PRO A 170 -18.36 19.15 -7.37
C PRO A 170 -18.10 19.38 -5.87
N PRO A 171 -18.75 20.37 -5.21
CA PRO A 171 -18.57 20.61 -3.77
C PRO A 171 -19.26 19.55 -2.89
N LYS A 172 -20.13 18.71 -3.47
CA LYS A 172 -20.82 17.61 -2.76
C LYS A 172 -19.96 16.35 -2.57
N SER A 173 -18.71 16.35 -3.05
CA SER A 173 -17.79 15.20 -3.03
C SER A 173 -16.98 15.02 -1.72
N PHE A 174 -17.43 15.61 -0.61
CA PHE A 174 -16.84 15.43 0.72
C PHE A 174 -17.59 14.36 1.54
N ASP A 175 -16.85 13.55 2.29
CA ASP A 175 -17.39 12.44 3.09
C ASP A 175 -17.94 12.84 4.48
N GLY A 176 -18.10 14.13 4.74
CA GLY A 176 -18.46 14.68 6.05
C GLY A 176 -17.36 14.60 7.12
N ARG A 177 -16.21 13.96 6.83
CA ARG A 177 -15.05 13.83 7.74
C ARG A 177 -13.80 14.55 7.20
N GLY A 178 -13.99 15.42 6.21
CA GLY A 178 -12.94 16.23 5.59
C GLY A 178 -12.15 15.52 4.48
N ASN A 179 -12.52 14.31 4.07
CA ASN A 179 -11.92 13.66 2.90
C ASN A 179 -12.71 14.04 1.65
N TYR A 180 -12.01 14.30 0.54
CA TYR A 180 -12.60 14.61 -0.76
C TYR A 180 -12.41 13.43 -1.72
N SER A 181 -13.39 13.17 -2.60
CA SER A 181 -13.29 12.11 -3.60
C SER A 181 -14.10 12.43 -4.86
N PHE A 182 -13.43 12.40 -6.02
CA PHE A 182 -14.03 12.61 -7.34
C PHE A 182 -13.51 11.58 -8.35
N GLY A 183 -14.26 11.34 -9.41
CA GLY A 183 -13.87 10.45 -10.51
C GLY A 183 -13.30 11.23 -11.70
N ILE A 184 -12.27 10.66 -12.33
CA ILE A 184 -11.76 11.08 -13.64
C ILE A 184 -12.25 10.05 -14.67
N LYS A 185 -12.75 10.50 -15.82
CA LYS A 185 -13.32 9.61 -16.86
C LYS A 185 -12.29 9.05 -17.83
N GLU A 186 -11.27 9.84 -18.16
CA GLU A 186 -10.34 9.59 -19.27
C GLU A 186 -8.91 9.93 -18.78
N GLN A 187 -7.95 9.00 -18.86
CA GLN A 187 -6.59 9.21 -18.33
C GLN A 187 -5.70 10.12 -19.19
N ILE A 188 -6.12 10.41 -20.43
CA ILE A 188 -5.45 11.29 -21.41
C ILE A 188 -5.18 12.73 -20.91
N ILE A 189 -5.85 13.14 -19.83
CA ILE A 189 -5.70 14.47 -19.22
C ILE A 189 -4.31 14.68 -18.62
N PHE A 190 -3.58 13.60 -18.30
CA PHE A 190 -2.19 13.63 -17.89
C PHE A 190 -1.28 13.69 -19.14
N PRO A 191 -0.42 14.72 -19.31
CA PRO A 191 0.42 14.88 -20.49
C PRO A 191 1.48 13.78 -20.67
N GLU A 192 1.74 12.98 -19.63
CA GLU A 192 2.69 11.87 -19.66
C GLU A 192 2.12 10.62 -20.35
N ILE A 193 0.79 10.52 -20.50
CA ILE A 193 0.12 9.41 -21.17
C ILE A 193 0.15 9.65 -22.69
N LYS A 194 0.83 8.77 -23.42
CA LYS A 194 0.86 8.81 -24.89
C LYS A 194 -0.44 8.26 -25.45
N TYR A 195 -1.16 9.10 -26.20
CA TYR A 195 -2.46 8.77 -26.78
C TYR A 195 -2.44 7.47 -27.60
N ASP A 196 -1.36 7.24 -28.35
CA ASP A 196 -1.17 6.08 -29.24
C ASP A 196 -0.98 4.74 -28.49
N LYS A 197 -0.80 4.77 -27.16
CA LYS A 197 -0.65 3.58 -26.31
C LYS A 197 -1.93 3.18 -25.57
N VAL A 198 -2.97 4.00 -25.60
CA VAL A 198 -4.21 3.72 -24.86
C VAL A 198 -5.09 2.78 -25.68
N GLU A 199 -4.96 1.48 -25.43
CA GLU A 199 -5.97 0.49 -25.82
C GLU A 199 -7.32 0.84 -25.16
N LYS A 200 -8.42 0.49 -25.83
CA LYS A 200 -9.74 1.11 -25.66
C LYS A 200 -10.76 0.21 -24.97
#